data_AF-A0A1Q6Y8Y6-F1
#
_entry.id   AF-A0A1Q6Y8Y6-F1
#
_cell.length_a   1.000
_cell.length_b   1.000
_cell.length_c   1.000
_cell.angle_alpha   90.00
_cell.angle_beta   90.00
_cell.angle_gamma   90.00
#
_symmetry.space_group_name_H-M   'P 1'
#
loop_
_entity.id
_entity.type
_entity.pdbx_description
1 polymer ?
#
loop_
_entity_poly.entity_id
_entity_poly.type
_entity_poly.pdbx_seq_one_letter_code
_entity_poly.pdbx_strand_id
1 'polypeptide(L)'
;MILAFAFIATVPAAPNKANVPATPAANALPAAPATATPAEAHPQIREALAALRRAKEHMEHAAHDFGGHRVEAIEATNQAIKQLEICLKYDKD
;
A
#
# COMPACT_ATOMS: atom_id res chain seq x y z
N MET A 1 26.84 -37.39 9.28
CA MET A 1 26.76 -37.02 10.71
C MET A 1 25.77 -35.88 10.81
N ILE A 2 24.56 -36.17 11.28
CA ILE A 2 23.41 -35.26 11.31
C ILE A 2 23.48 -34.47 12.61
N LEU A 3 23.47 -33.14 12.55
CA LEU A 3 23.14 -32.30 13.71
C LEU A 3 22.27 -31.13 13.23
N ALA A 4 20.97 -31.38 13.21
CA ALA A 4 19.94 -30.37 13.12
C ALA A 4 19.81 -29.72 14.50
N PHE A 5 20.22 -28.45 14.62
CA PHE A 5 19.94 -27.65 15.80
C PHE A 5 18.64 -26.86 15.57
N ALA A 6 17.52 -27.45 15.99
CA ALA A 6 16.25 -26.75 16.10
C ALA A 6 16.22 -25.97 17.42
N PHE A 7 16.52 -24.67 17.38
CA PHE A 7 16.36 -23.78 18.51
C PHE A 7 14.93 -23.21 18.49
N ILE A 8 14.01 -23.93 19.12
CA ILE A 8 12.61 -23.49 19.31
C ILE A 8 12.56 -22.68 20.60
N ALA A 9 12.48 -21.35 20.48
CA ALA A 9 12.27 -20.45 21.61
C ALA A 9 10.75 -20.33 21.87
N THR A 10 10.26 -21.03 22.90
CA THR A 10 8.88 -20.94 23.37
C THR A 10 8.75 -19.77 24.35
N VAL A 11 8.03 -18.72 23.99
CA VAL A 11 7.72 -17.59 24.88
C VAL A 11 6.50 -17.96 25.74
N PRO A 12 6.55 -17.84 27.09
CA PRO A 12 5.38 -18.06 27.93
C PRO A 12 4.43 -16.85 27.88
N ALA A 13 3.19 -17.10 27.47
CA ALA A 13 2.09 -16.15 27.47
C ALA A 13 1.61 -15.83 28.90
N ALA A 14 1.57 -14.55 29.26
CA ALA A 14 0.98 -14.07 30.51
C ALA A 14 -0.56 -13.92 30.37
N PRO A 15 -1.37 -14.33 31.37
CA PRO A 15 -2.82 -14.17 31.34
C PRO A 15 -3.24 -12.81 31.92
N ASN A 16 -3.70 -11.88 31.07
CA ASN A 16 -4.43 -10.70 31.55
C ASN A 16 -5.91 -11.07 31.76
N LYS A 17 -6.30 -11.23 33.03
CA LYS A 17 -7.69 -11.44 33.44
C LYS A 17 -8.42 -10.09 33.62
N ALA A 18 -9.58 -10.04 32.96
CA ALA A 18 -10.83 -9.45 33.39
C ALA A 18 -10.97 -7.91 33.44
N ASN A 19 -11.77 -7.40 32.50
CA ASN A 19 -12.99 -6.68 32.89
C ASN A 19 -14.08 -6.87 31.82
N VAL A 20 -15.21 -7.48 32.22
CA VAL A 20 -16.51 -7.53 31.51
C VAL A 20 -17.46 -6.54 32.21
N PRO A 21 -18.68 -6.23 31.72
CA PRO A 21 -19.24 -6.13 30.36
C PRO A 21 -19.94 -4.76 30.14
N ALA A 22 -20.19 -4.33 28.88
CA ALA A 22 -21.17 -3.26 28.62
C ALA A 22 -21.79 -3.36 27.22
N THR A 23 -23.05 -3.83 27.19
CA THR A 23 -24.18 -3.47 26.29
C THR A 23 -24.00 -3.46 24.76
N PRO A 24 -24.73 -4.32 24.00
CA PRO A 24 -25.03 -4.07 22.61
C PRO A 24 -26.32 -3.22 22.50
N ALA A 25 -26.17 -1.89 22.45
CA ALA A 25 -27.28 -1.02 22.05
C ALA A 25 -27.31 -0.94 20.52
N ALA A 26 -28.22 -1.72 19.93
CA ALA A 26 -28.53 -1.68 18.52
C ALA A 26 -29.23 -0.35 18.17
N ASN A 27 -28.46 0.63 17.70
CA ASN A 27 -29.01 1.80 17.02
C ASN A 27 -28.99 1.53 15.51
N ALA A 28 -30.13 1.08 14.98
CA ALA A 28 -30.37 1.05 13.54
C ALA A 28 -30.46 2.51 13.04
N LEU A 29 -29.44 2.98 12.33
CA LEU A 29 -29.51 4.25 11.61
C LEU A 29 -30.33 4.10 10.33
N PRO A 30 -31.13 5.11 9.93
CA PRO A 30 -31.89 5.10 8.68
C PRO A 30 -30.96 5.01 7.47
N ALA A 31 -31.29 4.14 6.52
CA ALA A 31 -30.63 4.07 5.22
C ALA A 31 -30.86 5.38 4.45
N ALA A 32 -29.86 6.25 4.43
CA ALA A 32 -29.83 7.41 3.57
C ALA A 32 -29.81 6.99 2.09
N PRO A 33 -30.46 7.74 1.19
CA PRO A 33 -30.47 7.41 -0.23
C PRO A 33 -29.03 7.43 -0.76
N ALA A 34 -28.62 6.34 -1.42
CA ALA A 34 -27.37 6.25 -2.13
C ALA A 34 -27.31 7.36 -3.19
N THR A 35 -26.60 8.43 -2.86
CA THR A 35 -26.21 9.45 -3.82
C THR A 35 -25.47 8.76 -4.95
N ALA A 36 -25.96 8.94 -6.18
CA ALA A 36 -25.32 8.47 -7.40
C ALA A 36 -23.81 8.71 -7.30
N THR A 37 -23.02 7.63 -7.39
CA THR A 37 -21.58 7.65 -7.30
C THR A 37 -21.07 8.63 -8.36
N PRO A 38 -20.46 9.76 -7.98
CA PRO A 38 -19.72 10.57 -8.95
C PRO A 38 -18.67 9.65 -9.58
N ALA A 39 -18.37 9.83 -10.87
CA ALA A 39 -17.26 9.14 -11.54
C ALA A 39 -16.10 8.97 -10.56
N GLU A 40 -15.76 7.72 -10.24
CA GLU A 40 -14.81 7.42 -9.17
C GLU A 40 -13.49 8.11 -9.50
N ALA A 41 -13.25 9.28 -8.90
CA ALA A 41 -11.92 9.85 -8.92
C ALA A 41 -11.03 8.79 -8.28
N HIS A 42 -10.03 8.25 -8.99
CA HIS A 42 -9.10 7.26 -8.43
C HIS A 42 -8.00 7.97 -7.61
N PRO A 43 -8.17 8.27 -6.30
CA PRO A 43 -7.17 8.98 -5.53
C PRO A 43 -5.88 8.17 -5.42
N GLN A 44 -6.00 6.84 -5.31
CA GLN A 44 -4.88 5.93 -5.13
C GLN A 44 -3.95 5.89 -6.34
N ILE A 45 -4.50 5.92 -7.57
CA ILE A 45 -3.70 5.95 -8.80
C ILE A 45 -2.94 7.29 -8.91
N ARG A 46 -3.58 8.39 -8.51
CA ARG A 46 -2.96 9.73 -8.51
C ARG A 46 -1.85 9.84 -7.47
N GLU A 47 -2.07 9.27 -6.28
CA GLU A 47 -1.07 9.19 -5.23
C GLU A 47 0.13 8.33 -5.67
N ALA A 48 -0.12 7.17 -6.27
CA ALA A 48 0.92 6.31 -6.82
C ALA A 48 1.75 7.03 -7.90
N LEU A 49 1.11 7.78 -8.80
CA LEU A 49 1.81 8.61 -9.79
C LEU A 49 2.72 9.65 -9.13
N ALA A 50 2.25 10.33 -8.09
CA ALA A 50 3.07 11.31 -7.36
C ALA A 50 4.26 10.66 -6.66
N ALA A 51 4.05 9.50 -6.03
CA ALA A 51 5.11 8.73 -5.38
C ALA A 51 6.17 8.26 -6.38
N LEU A 52 5.76 7.71 -7.53
CA LEU A 52 6.68 7.27 -8.59
C LEU A 52 7.49 8.43 -9.17
N ARG A 53 6.88 9.60 -9.39
CA ARG A 53 7.61 10.79 -9.88
C ARG A 53 8.67 11.25 -8.89
N ARG A 54 8.36 11.28 -7.60
CA ARG A 54 9.35 11.59 -6.55
C ARG A 54 10.46 10.55 -6.50
N ALA A 55 10.12 9.26 -6.57
CA ALA A 55 11.11 8.19 -6.59
C ALA A 55 12.07 8.35 -7.79
N LYS A 56 11.54 8.65 -8.98
CA LYS A 56 12.34 8.95 -10.17
C LYS A 56 13.30 10.10 -9.92
N GLU A 57 12.80 11.22 -9.41
CA GLU A 57 13.60 12.41 -9.13
C GLU A 57 14.73 12.09 -8.13
N HIS A 58 14.44 11.35 -7.05
CA HIS A 58 15.46 10.93 -6.09
C HIS A 58 16.54 10.06 -6.72
N MET A 59 16.16 9.15 -7.63
CA MET A 59 17.12 8.32 -8.35
C MET A 59 17.93 9.13 -9.36
N GLU A 60 17.33 10.08 -10.08
CA GLU A 60 18.03 10.96 -11.03
C GLU A 60 19.12 11.81 -10.35
N HIS A 61 18.88 12.24 -9.11
CA HIS A 61 19.85 13.00 -8.31
C HIS A 61 20.77 12.11 -7.46
N ALA A 62 20.63 10.79 -7.52
CA ALA A 62 21.46 9.89 -6.73
C ALA A 62 22.92 9.91 -7.22
N ALA A 63 23.85 10.17 -6.31
CA ALA A 63 25.28 10.26 -6.60
C ALA A 63 25.90 8.94 -7.11
N HIS A 64 25.28 7.80 -6.82
CA HIS A 64 25.80 6.47 -7.13
C HIS A 64 24.86 5.74 -8.09
N ASP A 65 25.43 4.98 -9.02
CA ASP A 65 24.68 4.21 -10.02
C ASP A 65 24.23 2.82 -9.52
N PHE A 66 24.59 2.46 -8.29
CA PHE A 66 24.28 1.18 -7.65
C PHE A 66 24.58 -0.04 -8.54
N GLY A 67 25.68 0.01 -9.31
CA GLY A 67 26.07 -1.08 -10.22
C GLY A 67 25.29 -1.12 -11.54
N GLY A 68 24.66 -0.01 -11.96
CA GLY A 68 23.83 0.08 -13.17
C GLY A 68 22.34 0.07 -12.89
N HIS A 69 21.93 -0.39 -11.70
CA HIS A 69 20.52 -0.54 -11.33
C HIS A 69 19.76 0.79 -11.21
N ARG A 70 20.45 1.91 -11.01
CA ARG A 70 19.77 3.22 -11.00
C ARG A 70 19.08 3.50 -12.33
N VAL A 71 19.75 3.24 -13.44
CA VAL A 71 19.20 3.48 -14.78
C VAL A 71 18.02 2.55 -15.05
N GLU A 72 18.17 1.27 -14.73
CA GLU A 72 17.09 0.27 -14.87
C GLU A 72 15.87 0.63 -14.00
N ALA A 73 16.10 1.09 -12.76
CA ALA A 73 15.03 1.49 -11.86
C ALA A 73 14.29 2.74 -12.34
N ILE A 74 15.00 3.72 -12.92
CA ILE A 74 14.39 4.90 -13.55
C ILE A 74 13.54 4.47 -14.75
N GLU A 75 14.04 3.57 -15.59
CA GLU A 75 13.29 3.06 -16.74
C GLU A 75 12.02 2.33 -16.31
N ALA A 76 12.12 1.40 -15.35
CA ALA A 76 10.97 0.68 -14.81
C ALA A 76 9.93 1.64 -14.21
N THR A 77 10.38 2.67 -13.49
CA THR A 77 9.52 3.71 -12.92
C THR A 77 8.79 4.52 -14.00
N ASN A 78 9.48 4.87 -15.10
CA ASN A 78 8.87 5.54 -16.24
C ASN A 78 7.78 4.69 -16.91
N GLN A 79 8.03 3.39 -17.08
CA GLN A 79 7.03 2.47 -17.62
C GLN A 79 5.80 2.38 -16.70
N ALA A 80 5.99 2.30 -15.38
CA ALA A 80 4.90 2.29 -14.43
C ALA A 80 4.07 3.58 -14.49
N ILE A 81 4.71 4.76 -14.54
CA ILE A 81 4.05 6.06 -14.71
C ILE A 81 3.18 6.06 -15.97
N LYS A 82 3.74 5.62 -17.11
CA LYS A 82 3.03 5.56 -18.38
C LYS A 82 1.77 4.68 -18.30
N GLN A 83 1.87 3.50 -17.68
CA GLN A 83 0.72 2.61 -17.54
C GLN A 83 -0.37 3.22 -16.65
N LEU A 84 -0.01 3.85 -15.54
CA LEU A 84 -0.99 4.52 -14.67
C LEU A 84 -1.66 5.71 -15.36
N GLU A 85 -0.93 6.47 -16.19
CA GLU A 85 -1.52 7.53 -17.02
C GLU A 85 -2.53 6.97 -18.04
N ILE A 86 -2.23 5.82 -18.64
CA ILE A 86 -3.15 5.11 -19.54
C ILE A 86 -4.40 4.65 -18.78
N CYS A 87 -4.25 4.06 -17.59
CA CYS A 87 -5.39 3.68 -16.74
C CYS A 87 -6.32 4.87 -16.45
N LEU A 88 -5.75 6.03 -16.11
CA LEU A 88 -6.53 7.26 -15.88
C LEU A 88 -7.17 7.86 -17.14
N LYS A 89 -6.71 7.47 -18.33
CA LYS A 89 -7.35 7.86 -19.59
C LYS A 89 -8.60 7.02 -19.83
N TYR A 90 -8.47 5.70 -19.72
CA TYR A 90 -9.61 4.77 -19.88
C TYR A 90 -10.69 4.93 -18.80
N ASP A 91 -10.36 5.45 -17.63
CA ASP A 91 -11.35 5.76 -16.59
C ASP A 91 -12.22 7.00 -16.91
N LYS A 92 -11.69 7.95 -17.68
CA LYS A 92 -12.39 9.19 -18.01
C LYS A 92 -13.25 9.08 -19.28
N ASP A 93 -13.11 7.98 -20.02
CA ASP A 93 -13.83 7.66 -21.25
C ASP A 93 -15.05 6.76 -20.92
#